data_AF-A0A7S1CEP4-F1
#
_entry.id   AF-A0A7S1CEP4-F1
#
_cell.length_a   1.000
_cell.length_b   1.000
_cell.length_c   1.000
_cell.angle_alpha   90.00
_cell.angle_beta   90.00
_cell.angle_gamma   90.00
#
_symmetry.space_group_name_H-M   'P 1'
#
loop_
_entity.id
_entity.type
_entity.pdbx_description
1 polymer ?
#
loop_
_entity_poly.entity_id
_entity_poly.type
_entity_poly.pdbx_seq_one_letter_code
_entity_poly.pdbx_strand_id
1 'polypeptide(L)'
;APSAAAAAAASRLSLFRALLDIFESAVLPTHGCHFVQFLVFFAACRDPSPTLQDAFVGRLVELTRSSERAAVTRVMAAAYTGSFLARSATLAETTFRSALCYLMQWCHDYLDDYEAAEAEAAGGAE
;
A
#
# COMPACT_ATOMS: atom_id res chain seq x y z
N ALA A 1 29.36 -8.24 -18.23
CA ALA A 1 28.67 -6.95 -18.06
C ALA A 1 27.17 -7.20 -17.97
N PRO A 2 26.41 -6.51 -17.11
CA PRO A 2 24.95 -6.65 -17.11
C PRO A 2 24.40 -6.27 -18.48
N SER A 3 23.36 -6.96 -18.94
CA SER A 3 22.70 -6.62 -20.20
C SER A 3 22.08 -5.22 -20.11
N ALA A 4 21.95 -4.51 -21.23
CA ALA A 4 21.33 -3.18 -21.26
C ALA A 4 19.92 -3.19 -20.63
N ALA A 5 19.18 -4.29 -20.78
CA ALA A 5 17.88 -4.50 -20.14
C ALA A 5 17.97 -4.56 -18.61
N ALA A 6 18.97 -5.26 -18.06
CA ALA A 6 19.18 -5.33 -16.61
C ALA A 6 19.57 -3.98 -16.00
N ALA A 7 20.41 -3.20 -16.70
CA ALA A 7 20.76 -1.85 -16.27
C ALA A 7 19.53 -0.91 -16.29
N ALA A 8 18.70 -1.00 -17.34
CA ALA A 8 17.46 -0.24 -17.41
C ALA A 8 16.47 -0.64 -16.30
N ALA A 9 16.35 -1.93 -15.98
CA ALA A 9 15.51 -2.39 -14.87
C ALA A 9 15.99 -1.86 -13.52
N ALA A 10 17.30 -1.89 -13.26
CA ALA A 10 17.88 -1.32 -12.05
C ALA A 10 17.63 0.19 -11.93
N SER A 11 17.75 0.93 -13.04
CA SER A 11 17.43 2.35 -13.07
C SER A 11 15.96 2.62 -12.75
N ARG A 12 15.01 1.88 -13.36
CA ARG A 12 13.58 2.02 -13.06
C ARG A 12 13.27 1.70 -11.60
N LEU A 13 13.87 0.67 -11.03
CA LEU A 13 13.72 0.33 -9.62
C LEU A 13 14.23 1.46 -8.71
N SER A 14 15.38 2.07 -9.02
CA SER A 14 15.92 3.18 -8.24
C SER A 14 15.01 4.42 -8.28
N LEU A 15 14.48 4.75 -9.46
CA LEU A 15 13.52 5.84 -9.62
C LEU A 15 12.22 5.55 -8.86
N PHE A 16 11.71 4.33 -8.97
CA PHE A 16 10.49 3.91 -8.28
C PHE A 16 10.63 4.02 -6.76
N ARG A 17 11.76 3.60 -6.18
CA ARG A 17 12.03 3.76 -4.74
C ARG A 17 12.01 5.23 -4.33
N ALA A 18 12.68 6.11 -5.08
CA ALA A 18 12.64 7.54 -4.80
C ALA A 18 11.21 8.11 -4.88
N LEU A 19 10.42 7.69 -5.88
CA LEU A 19 9.01 8.10 -5.99
C LEU A 19 8.16 7.57 -4.83
N LEU A 20 8.42 6.35 -4.37
CA LEU A 20 7.72 5.74 -3.24
C LEU A 20 8.05 6.47 -1.93
N ASP A 21 9.32 6.80 -1.69
CA ASP A 21 9.74 7.58 -0.53
C ASP A 21 9.10 8.98 -0.51
N ILE A 22 9.03 9.64 -1.67
CA ILE A 22 8.33 10.93 -1.83
C ILE A 22 6.83 10.76 -1.62
N PHE A 23 6.25 9.68 -2.15
CA PHE A 23 4.84 9.39 -1.96
C PHE A 23 4.50 9.25 -0.47
N GLU A 24 5.27 8.46 0.28
CA GLU A 24 5.03 8.25 1.72
C GLU A 24 5.26 9.50 2.56
N SER A 25 6.31 10.27 2.26
CA SER A 25 6.68 11.45 3.05
C SER A 25 5.86 12.70 2.73
N ALA A 26 5.39 12.85 1.49
CA ALA A 26 4.73 14.07 1.04
C ALA A 26 3.31 13.85 0.52
N VAL A 27 3.05 12.82 -0.30
CA VAL A 27 1.72 12.65 -0.93
C VAL A 27 0.72 12.04 0.04
N LEU A 28 1.10 10.94 0.69
CA LEU A 28 0.26 10.19 1.62
C LEU A 28 -0.28 11.03 2.79
N PRO A 29 0.51 11.90 3.46
CA PRO A 29 -0.02 12.76 4.52
C PRO A 29 -0.73 14.02 4.00
N THR A 30 -0.61 14.36 2.72
CA THR A 30 -1.17 15.60 2.17
C THR A 30 -2.60 15.37 1.68
N HIS A 31 -3.56 15.97 2.39
CA HIS A 31 -4.95 15.97 1.96
C HIS A 31 -5.13 16.77 0.66
N GLY A 32 -5.97 16.27 -0.26
CA GLY A 32 -6.29 16.97 -1.51
C GLY A 32 -5.22 16.90 -2.59
N CYS A 33 -4.29 15.94 -2.52
CA CYS A 33 -3.36 15.68 -3.61
C CYS A 33 -4.05 14.87 -4.73
N HIS A 34 -4.40 15.52 -5.85
CA HIS A 34 -5.22 14.90 -6.91
C HIS A 34 -4.43 14.26 -8.04
N PHE A 35 -3.22 14.76 -8.33
CA PHE A 35 -2.47 14.36 -9.53
C PHE A 35 -1.12 13.70 -9.23
N VAL A 36 -0.46 14.06 -8.13
CA VAL A 36 0.93 13.64 -7.87
C VAL A 36 1.05 12.14 -7.61
N GLN A 37 0.03 11.51 -7.02
CA GLN A 37 -0.02 10.06 -6.81
C GLN A 37 0.05 9.27 -8.13
N PHE A 38 -0.33 9.88 -9.26
CA PHE A 38 -0.25 9.19 -10.55
C PHE A 38 1.19 8.98 -11.02
N LEU A 39 2.18 9.70 -10.49
CA LEU A 39 3.59 9.48 -10.82
C LEU A 39 4.05 8.09 -10.35
N VAL A 40 3.75 7.73 -9.10
CA VAL A 40 4.12 6.40 -8.56
C VAL A 40 3.25 5.29 -9.15
N PHE A 41 1.95 5.55 -9.39
CA PHE A 41 1.06 4.60 -10.06
C PHE A 41 1.57 4.27 -11.46
N PHE A 42 1.91 5.31 -12.23
CA PHE A 42 2.41 5.15 -13.58
C PHE A 42 3.73 4.37 -13.61
N ALA A 43 4.67 4.72 -12.72
CA ALA A 43 5.94 4.01 -12.62
C ALA A 43 5.73 2.51 -12.28
N ALA A 44 4.81 2.19 -11.37
CA ALA A 44 4.48 0.81 -11.02
C ALA A 44 3.82 0.04 -12.19
N CYS A 45 2.81 0.63 -12.84
CA CYS A 45 2.05 -0.02 -13.90
C CYS A 45 2.82 -0.19 -15.22
N ARG A 46 3.87 0.62 -15.45
CA ARG A 46 4.67 0.60 -16.69
C ARG A 46 5.88 -0.31 -16.63
N ASP A 47 6.22 -0.87 -15.48
CA ASP A 47 7.30 -1.84 -15.43
C ASP A 47 6.87 -3.14 -16.14
N PRO A 48 7.75 -3.76 -16.96
CA PRO A 48 7.44 -5.03 -17.61
C PRO A 48 7.23 -6.19 -16.62
N SER A 49 7.75 -6.08 -15.40
CA SER A 49 7.60 -7.06 -14.32
C SER A 49 6.54 -6.60 -13.31
N PRO A 50 5.76 -7.52 -12.71
CA PRO A 50 4.84 -7.17 -11.62
C PRO A 50 5.56 -6.67 -10.36
N THR A 51 6.89 -6.81 -10.27
CA THR A 51 7.69 -6.49 -9.08
C THR A 51 7.44 -5.09 -8.50
N LEU A 52 7.29 -4.06 -9.33
CA LEU A 52 7.04 -2.70 -8.80
C LEU A 52 5.61 -2.53 -8.32
N GLN A 53 4.65 -3.21 -8.95
CA GLN A 53 3.25 -3.23 -8.48
C GLN A 53 3.15 -3.96 -7.14
N ASP A 54 3.80 -5.12 -7.03
CA ASP A 54 3.89 -5.89 -5.78
C ASP A 54 4.51 -5.06 -4.66
N ALA A 55 5.63 -4.38 -4.95
CA ALA A 55 6.29 -3.51 -3.99
C ALA A 55 5.39 -2.34 -3.55
N PHE A 56 4.68 -1.71 -4.48
CA PHE A 56 3.77 -0.62 -4.17
C PHE A 56 2.61 -1.07 -3.28
N VAL A 57 1.93 -2.15 -3.69
CA VAL A 57 0.76 -2.69 -2.97
C VAL A 57 1.18 -3.23 -1.61
N GLY A 58 2.27 -4.00 -1.54
CA GLY A 58 2.82 -4.50 -0.29
C GLY A 58 3.10 -3.37 0.69
N ARG A 59 3.73 -2.28 0.21
CA ARG A 59 4.02 -1.14 1.07
C ARG A 59 2.77 -0.43 1.60
N LEU A 60 1.75 -0.24 0.77
CA LEU A 60 0.50 0.38 1.23
C LEU A 60 -0.24 -0.52 2.24
N VAL A 61 -0.27 -1.83 2.02
CA VAL A 61 -0.86 -2.81 2.95
C VAL A 61 -0.10 -2.86 4.28
N GLU A 62 1.23 -2.77 4.28
CA GLU A 62 2.01 -2.63 5.51
C GLU A 62 1.61 -1.37 6.30
N LEU A 63 1.43 -0.26 5.60
CA LEU A 63 1.06 1.02 6.21
C LEU A 63 -0.34 1.00 6.83
N THR A 64 -1.28 0.20 6.33
CA THR A 64 -2.62 0.09 6.94
C THR A 64 -2.58 -0.56 8.32
N ARG A 65 -1.62 -1.46 8.58
CA ARG A 65 -1.45 -2.15 9.87
C ARG A 65 -0.49 -1.47 10.84
N SER A 66 0.27 -0.48 10.39
CA SER A 66 1.37 0.07 11.18
C SER A 66 0.87 0.84 12.41
N SER A 67 1.06 0.28 13.61
CA SER A 67 0.74 0.95 14.88
C SER A 67 1.56 2.22 15.13
N GLU A 68 2.71 2.34 14.48
CA GLU A 68 3.61 3.50 14.55
C GLU A 68 3.07 4.72 13.77
N ARG A 69 2.11 4.51 12.86
CA ARG A 69 1.54 5.58 12.03
C ARG A 69 0.24 6.10 12.63
N ALA A 70 -0.01 7.40 12.47
CA ALA A 70 -1.27 8.02 12.87
C ALA A 70 -2.47 7.36 12.17
N ALA A 71 -3.62 7.32 12.86
CA ALA A 71 -4.83 6.67 12.34
C ALA A 71 -5.24 7.20 10.95
N VAL A 72 -5.16 8.52 10.75
CA VAL A 72 -5.44 9.15 9.46
C VAL A 72 -4.53 8.63 8.34
N THR A 73 -3.24 8.44 8.61
CA THR A 73 -2.28 7.88 7.63
C THR A 73 -2.63 6.45 7.26
N ARG A 74 -3.05 5.62 8.22
CA ARG A 74 -3.47 4.23 7.97
C ARG A 74 -4.73 4.18 7.10
N VAL A 75 -5.71 5.05 7.38
CA VAL A 75 -6.93 5.18 6.57
C VAL A 75 -6.60 5.63 5.15
N MET A 76 -5.72 6.63 5.00
CA MET A 76 -5.27 7.07 3.67
C MET A 76 -4.52 5.97 2.92
N ALA A 77 -3.67 5.20 3.59
CA ALA A 77 -3.00 4.06 2.99
C ALA A 77 -4.01 3.04 2.46
N ALA A 78 -5.04 2.70 3.25
CA ALA A 78 -6.11 1.80 2.82
C ALA A 78 -6.89 2.36 1.61
N ALA A 79 -7.19 3.66 1.61
CA ALA A 79 -7.84 4.33 0.49
C ALA A 79 -6.99 4.29 -0.80
N TYR A 80 -5.68 4.54 -0.70
CA TYR A 80 -4.76 4.42 -1.83
C TYR A 80 -4.62 2.97 -2.30
N THR A 81 -4.59 1.98 -1.40
CA THR A 81 -4.59 0.56 -1.76
C THR A 81 -5.82 0.22 -2.57
N GLY A 82 -7.02 0.48 -2.04
CA GLY A 82 -8.28 0.21 -2.74
C GLY A 82 -8.35 0.94 -4.08
N SER A 83 -7.93 2.20 -4.11
CA SER A 83 -7.89 2.97 -5.35
C SER A 83 -6.91 2.42 -6.39
N PHE A 84 -5.75 1.89 -5.98
CA PHE A 84 -4.78 1.30 -6.90
C PHE A 84 -5.30 -0.03 -7.45
N LEU A 85 -5.78 -0.91 -6.57
CA LEU A 85 -6.35 -2.21 -6.94
C LEU A 85 -7.53 -2.07 -7.91
N ALA A 86 -8.40 -1.08 -7.71
CA ALA A 86 -9.57 -0.87 -8.56
C ALA A 86 -9.26 -0.24 -9.94
N ARG A 87 -8.15 0.50 -10.07
CA ARG A 87 -7.86 1.32 -11.28
C ARG A 87 -6.65 0.85 -12.08
N SER A 88 -5.81 -0.02 -11.52
CA SER A 88 -4.62 -0.51 -12.22
C SER A 88 -5.01 -1.46 -13.34
N ALA A 89 -4.89 -1.00 -14.59
CA ALA A 89 -5.29 -1.77 -15.77
C ALA A 89 -4.37 -2.99 -16.05
N THR A 90 -3.13 -2.97 -15.54
CA THR A 90 -2.11 -4.00 -15.80
C THR A 90 -1.71 -4.76 -14.54
N LEU A 91 -2.58 -4.76 -13.52
CA LEU A 91 -2.31 -5.46 -12.26
C LEU A 91 -2.33 -6.97 -12.45
N ALA A 92 -1.31 -7.67 -11.96
CA ALA A 92 -1.31 -9.13 -11.94
C ALA A 92 -2.43 -9.66 -11.03
N GLU A 93 -3.14 -10.69 -11.48
CA GLU A 93 -4.26 -11.31 -10.73
C GLU A 93 -3.80 -11.82 -9.36
N THR A 94 -2.58 -12.37 -9.30
CA THR A 94 -1.97 -12.84 -8.04
C THR A 94 -1.83 -11.71 -7.04
N THR A 95 -1.29 -10.56 -7.45
CA THR A 95 -1.13 -9.37 -6.61
C THR A 95 -2.47 -8.87 -6.10
N PHE A 96 -3.47 -8.80 -6.99
CA PHE A 96 -4.82 -8.39 -6.63
C PHE A 96 -5.45 -9.31 -5.59
N ARG A 97 -5.43 -10.62 -5.83
CA ARG A 97 -6.00 -11.62 -4.91
C ARG A 97 -5.29 -11.61 -3.57
N SER A 98 -3.97 -11.59 -3.56
CA SER A 98 -3.19 -11.53 -2.32
C SER A 98 -3.52 -10.28 -1.53
N ALA A 99 -3.51 -9.10 -2.15
CA ALA A 99 -3.85 -7.86 -1.47
C ALA A 99 -5.27 -7.86 -0.91
N LEU A 100 -6.24 -8.40 -1.68
CA LEU A 100 -7.62 -8.52 -1.22
C LEU A 100 -7.74 -9.44 -0.01
N CYS A 101 -7.11 -10.62 -0.04
CA CYS A 101 -7.10 -11.54 1.10
C CYS A 101 -6.45 -10.90 2.32
N TYR A 102 -5.35 -10.17 2.15
CA TYR A 102 -4.70 -9.43 3.25
C TYR A 102 -5.62 -8.37 3.85
N LEU A 103 -6.33 -7.60 3.03
CA LEU A 103 -7.29 -6.59 3.51
C LEU A 103 -8.49 -7.23 4.20
N MET A 104 -8.99 -8.37 3.71
CA MET A 104 -10.08 -9.10 4.36
C MET A 104 -9.65 -9.63 5.72
N GLN A 105 -8.47 -10.27 5.80
CA GLN A 105 -7.91 -10.72 7.06
C GLN A 105 -7.73 -9.55 8.03
N TRP A 106 -7.28 -8.39 7.52
CA TRP A 106 -7.17 -7.18 8.33
C TRP A 106 -8.50 -6.73 8.95
N CYS A 107 -9.59 -6.76 8.19
CA CYS A 107 -10.91 -6.44 8.72
C CYS A 107 -11.34 -7.43 9.81
N HIS A 108 -11.08 -8.73 9.62
CA HIS A 108 -11.39 -9.74 10.64
C HIS A 108 -10.61 -9.48 11.93
N ASP A 109 -9.29 -9.34 11.84
CA ASP A 109 -8.45 -9.07 13.01
C ASP A 109 -8.85 -7.78 13.73
N TYR A 110 -9.23 -6.74 12.97
CA TYR A 110 -9.66 -5.47 13.53
C TYR A 110 -10.97 -5.60 14.35
N LEU A 111 -11.89 -6.45 13.90
CA LEU A 111 -13.12 -6.74 14.64
C LEU A 111 -12.83 -7.53 15.91
N ASP A 112 -11.99 -8.56 15.81
CA ASP A 112 -11.58 -9.39 16.95
C ASP A 112 -10.89 -8.52 18.03
N ASP A 113 -9.97 -7.64 17.64
CA ASP A 113 -9.28 -6.70 18.53
C ASP A 113 -10.27 -5.74 19.22
N TYR A 114 -11.28 -5.27 18.47
CA TYR A 114 -12.30 -4.36 19.00
C TYR A 114 -13.21 -5.07 20.02
N GLU A 115 -13.69 -6.26 19.70
CA GLU A 115 -14.54 -7.07 20.58
C GLU A 115 -13.81 -7.45 21.88
N ALA A 116 -12.52 -7.80 21.79
CA ALA A 116 -11.70 -8.09 22.96
C ALA A 116 -11.53 -6.86 23.87
N ALA A 117 -11.23 -5.69 23.29
CA ALA A 117 -11.09 -4.44 24.04
C ALA A 117 -12.41 -4.02 24.73
N GLU A 118 -13.55 -4.24 24.08
CA GLU A 118 -14.87 -3.95 24.66
C GLU A 118 -15.19 -4.89 25.83
N ALA A 119 -14.88 -6.18 25.70
CA ALA A 119 -15.07 -7.17 26.77
C ALA A 119 -14.20 -6.87 28.01
N GLU A 120 -12.93 -6.47 27.81
CA GLU A 120 -12.05 -6.04 28.91
C GLU A 120 -12.58 -4.79 29.63
N ALA A 121 -13.06 -3.81 28.87
CA ALA A 121 -13.64 -2.58 29.43
C ALA A 121 -14.91 -2.86 30.25
N ALA A 122 -15.73 -3.83 29.83
CA ALA A 122 -16.93 -4.25 30.55
C ALA A 122 -16.61 -5.08 31.81
N GLY A 123 -15.60 -5.95 31.75
CA GLY A 123 -15.17 -6.80 32.88
C GLY A 123 -14.41 -6.07 33.98
N GLY A 124 -13.79 -4.92 33.69
CA GLY A 124 -13.13 -4.06 34.69
C GLY A 124 -14.05 -3.13 35.47
N ALA A 125 -15.37 -3.18 35.21
CA ALA A 125 -16.38 -2.35 35.86
C ALA A 125 -17.18 -3.07 36.98
N GLU A 126 -16.84 -4.33 37.28
CA GLU A 126 -17.27 -5.07 38.49
C GLU A 126 -16.24 -4.94 39.63
#